data_AF-A0A7Y2GEM2-F1
#
_entry.id   AF-A0A7Y2GEM2-F1
#
_cell.length_a   1.000
_cell.length_b   1.000
_cell.length_c   1.000
_cell.angle_alpha   90.00
_cell.angle_beta   90.00
_cell.angle_gamma   90.00
#
_symmetry.space_group_name_H-M   'P 1'
#
loop_
_entity.id
_entity.type
_entity.pdbx_description
1 polymer ?
#
loop_
_entity_poly.entity_id
_entity_poly.type
_entity_poly.pdbx_seq_one_letter_code
_entity_poly.pdbx_strand_id
1 'polypeptide(L)'
;MSYLEYSVKSVPSGFRKILHLNWPLLLLLASVCGVGFLMLYSVAGGSFSPWAEPQMKRFGLGLALMLVVAMVPIWLWRNLSGVAYGFSFLLLIAVALIGEERKGAQRWIDLGPV
;
A
#
# COMPACT_ATOMS: atom_id res chain seq x y z
N MET A 1 20.92 -19.26 -35.81
CA MET A 1 20.28 -19.36 -34.48
C MET A 1 20.26 -17.96 -33.89
N SER A 2 19.12 -17.29 -33.94
CA SER A 2 18.97 -15.88 -33.53
C SER A 2 18.82 -15.79 -32.01
N TYR A 3 19.65 -14.98 -31.35
CA TYR A 3 19.59 -14.68 -29.91
C TYR A 3 18.32 -13.93 -29.47
N LEU A 4 17.31 -13.81 -30.35
CA LEU A 4 16.09 -13.03 -30.15
C LEU A 4 14.86 -13.85 -29.77
N GLU A 5 14.97 -15.18 -29.62
CA GLU A 5 13.89 -15.99 -29.04
C GLU A 5 13.91 -15.91 -27.51
N TYR A 6 13.58 -14.73 -26.96
CA TYR A 6 13.21 -14.63 -25.55
C TYR A 6 11.83 -15.28 -25.40
N SER A 7 11.81 -16.59 -25.17
CA SER A 7 10.60 -17.36 -24.88
C SER A 7 10.02 -16.86 -23.55
N VAL A 8 9.15 -15.85 -23.59
CA VAL A 8 8.31 -15.49 -22.44
C VAL A 8 7.29 -16.62 -22.30
N LYS A 9 7.66 -17.65 -21.52
CA LYS A 9 7.00 -18.96 -21.49
C LYS A 9 5.54 -18.93 -20.99
N SER A 10 5.09 -17.82 -20.41
CA SER A 10 3.69 -17.39 -20.20
C SER A 10 3.66 -16.37 -19.06
N VAL A 11 2.76 -15.39 -19.13
CA VAL A 11 2.46 -14.53 -17.97
C VAL A 11 1.47 -15.30 -17.09
N PRO A 12 1.76 -15.53 -15.79
CA PRO A 12 0.82 -16.22 -14.92
C PRO A 12 -0.52 -15.46 -14.88
N SER A 13 -1.61 -16.20 -15.09
CA SER A 13 -2.98 -15.66 -15.11
C SER A 13 -3.79 -16.12 -13.89
N GLY A 14 -4.78 -15.31 -13.52
CA GLY A 14 -5.64 -15.58 -12.36
C GLY A 14 -4.87 -15.69 -11.04
N PHE A 15 -5.30 -16.59 -10.17
CA PHE A 15 -4.74 -16.80 -8.82
C PHE A 15 -3.29 -17.32 -8.82
N ARG A 16 -2.79 -17.87 -9.93
CA ARG A 16 -1.40 -18.34 -10.02
C ARG A 16 -0.40 -17.20 -9.84
N LYS A 17 -0.81 -15.95 -10.09
CA LYS A 17 0.01 -14.76 -9.83
C LYS A 17 0.48 -14.64 -8.38
N ILE A 18 -0.31 -15.12 -7.42
CA ILE A 18 0.04 -15.07 -5.99
C ILE A 18 1.35 -15.81 -5.73
N LEU A 19 1.55 -16.97 -6.35
CA LEU A 19 2.77 -17.75 -6.21
C LEU A 19 3.99 -17.07 -6.82
N HIS A 20 3.78 -16.13 -7.75
CA HIS A 20 4.83 -15.40 -8.45
C HIS A 20 5.09 -14.01 -7.83
N LEU A 21 4.46 -13.68 -6.70
CA LEU A 21 4.82 -12.51 -5.93
C LEU A 21 6.26 -12.64 -5.40
N ASN A 22 6.91 -11.51 -5.17
CA ASN A 22 8.22 -11.48 -4.53
C ASN A 22 8.07 -11.79 -3.03
N TRP A 23 7.96 -13.07 -2.68
CA TRP A 23 7.79 -13.55 -1.31
C TRP A 23 8.91 -13.11 -0.37
N PRO A 24 10.20 -13.13 -0.77
CA PRO A 24 11.27 -12.57 0.06
C PRO A 24 11.03 -11.10 0.42
N LEU A 25 10.59 -10.27 -0.53
CA LEU A 25 10.26 -8.86 -0.26
C LEU A 25 9.05 -8.72 0.67
N LEU A 26 8.01 -9.52 0.47
CA LEU A 26 6.82 -9.51 1.33
C LEU A 26 7.16 -9.93 2.76
N LEU A 27 8.00 -10.96 2.93
CA LEU A 27 8.50 -11.38 4.24
C LEU A 27 9.34 -10.28 4.89
N LEU A 28 10.24 -9.64 4.14
CA LEU A 28 11.04 -8.53 4.66
C LEU A 28 10.16 -7.38 5.16
N LEU A 29 9.15 -6.98 4.38
CA LEU A 29 8.19 -5.95 4.80
C LEU A 29 7.43 -6.37 6.06
N ALA A 30 6.94 -7.61 6.11
CA ALA A 30 6.24 -8.14 7.28
C ALA A 30 7.14 -8.18 8.52
N SER A 31 8.42 -8.53 8.38
CA SER A 31 9.39 -8.53 9.47
C SER A 31 9.65 -7.12 10.00
N VAL A 32 9.89 -6.14 9.11
CA VAL A 32 10.10 -4.75 9.51
C VAL A 32 8.88 -4.19 10.24
N CYS A 33 7.68 -4.44 9.72
CA CYS A 33 6.44 -4.05 10.39
C CYS A 33 6.23 -4.78 11.72
N GLY A 34 6.56 -6.06 11.80
CA GLY A 34 6.49 -6.86 13.03
C GLY A 34 7.37 -6.29 14.14
N VAL A 35 8.62 -5.92 13.83
CA VAL A 35 9.50 -5.22 14.78
C VAL A 35 8.88 -3.88 15.21
N GLY A 36 8.28 -3.14 14.27
CA GLY A 36 7.51 -1.93 14.58
C GLY A 36 6.37 -2.17 15.57
N PHE A 37 5.58 -3.23 15.40
CA PHE A 37 4.48 -3.57 16.30
C PHE A 37 4.99 -3.90 17.70
N LEU A 38 6.10 -4.64 17.81
CA LEU A 38 6.75 -4.94 19.09
C LEU A 38 7.21 -3.67 19.81
N MET A 39 7.78 -2.71 19.08
CA MET A 39 8.16 -1.42 19.65
C MET A 39 6.95 -0.64 20.18
N LEU A 40 5.85 -0.59 19.41
CA LEU A 40 4.62 0.10 19.84
C LEU A 40 3.97 -0.57 21.07
N TYR A 41 3.98 -1.90 21.12
CA TYR A 41 3.54 -2.67 22.28
C TYR A 41 4.42 -2.40 23.51
N SER A 42 5.73 -2.31 23.32
CA SER A 42 6.68 -2.01 24.39
C SER A 42 6.47 -0.61 24.97
N VAL A 43 6.31 0.41 24.13
CA VAL A 43 6.06 1.80 24.57
C VAL A 43 4.72 1.94 25.29
N ALA A 44 3.74 1.09 24.95
CA ALA A 44 2.43 1.04 25.62
C ALA A 44 2.44 0.25 26.95
N GLY A 45 3.60 -0.16 27.46
CA GLY A 45 3.69 -0.91 28.72
C GLY A 45 3.15 -2.34 28.63
N GLY A 46 3.17 -2.94 27.44
CA GLY A 46 2.61 -4.27 27.21
C GLY A 46 1.12 -4.29 26.88
N SER A 47 0.53 -3.14 26.55
CA SER A 47 -0.82 -3.06 26.00
C SER A 47 -0.78 -2.95 24.47
N PHE A 48 -1.70 -3.63 23.78
CA PHE A 48 -1.88 -3.41 22.34
C PHE A 48 -2.51 -2.03 22.02
N SER A 49 -3.26 -1.48 22.98
CA SER A 49 -3.87 -0.17 22.90
C SER A 49 -3.00 0.89 23.59
N PRO A 50 -2.92 2.13 23.07
CA PRO A 50 -3.64 2.66 21.90
C PRO A 50 -2.87 2.57 20.57
N TRP A 51 -1.63 2.07 20.58
CA TRP A 51 -0.71 2.27 19.45
C TRP A 51 -0.62 1.07 18.48
N ALA A 52 -0.38 -0.12 19.00
CA ALA A 52 -0.09 -1.30 18.16
C ALA A 52 -1.33 -1.76 17.40
N GLU A 53 -2.50 -1.79 18.05
CA GLU A 53 -3.75 -2.28 17.44
C GLU A 53 -4.16 -1.48 16.19
N PRO A 54 -4.26 -0.13 16.19
CA PRO A 54 -4.58 0.61 14.97
C PRO A 54 -3.54 0.42 13.86
N GLN A 55 -2.26 0.33 14.22
CA GLN A 55 -1.18 0.14 13.26
C GLN A 55 -1.26 -1.25 12.60
N MET A 56 -1.57 -2.30 13.36
CA MET A 56 -1.77 -3.66 12.84
C MET A 56 -2.97 -3.73 11.89
N LYS A 57 -4.08 -3.06 12.22
CA LYS A 57 -5.27 -2.98 11.33
C LYS A 57 -4.93 -2.30 10.00
N ARG A 58 -4.23 -1.16 10.04
CA ARG A 58 -3.77 -0.43 8.85
C ARG A 58 -2.80 -1.24 8.00
N PHE A 59 -1.87 -1.96 8.64
CA PHE A 59 -0.96 -2.85 7.93
C PHE A 59 -1.70 -4.00 7.25
N GLY A 60 -2.65 -4.65 7.93
CA GLY A 60 -3.48 -5.70 7.35
C GLY A 60 -4.28 -5.21 6.14
N LEU A 61 -4.89 -4.03 6.24
CA LEU A 61 -5.58 -3.39 5.12
C LEU A 61 -4.61 -3.09 3.96
N GLY A 62 -3.44 -2.53 4.25
CA GLY A 62 -2.42 -2.22 3.24
C GLY A 62 -1.91 -3.46 2.52
N LEU A 63 -1.67 -4.56 3.25
CA LEU A 63 -1.26 -5.85 2.69
C LEU A 63 -2.35 -6.43 1.77
N ALA A 64 -3.61 -6.39 2.20
CA ALA A 64 -4.75 -6.83 1.39
C ALA A 64 -4.89 -6.00 0.11
N LEU A 65 -4.80 -4.67 0.21
CA LEU A 65 -4.84 -3.76 -0.94
C LEU A 65 -3.69 -4.02 -1.91
N MET A 66 -2.47 -4.24 -1.41
CA MET A 66 -1.32 -4.59 -2.24
C MET A 66 -1.57 -5.89 -3.03
N LEU A 67 -2.14 -6.92 -2.39
CA LEU A 67 -2.48 -8.18 -3.07
C LEU A 67 -3.54 -7.96 -4.16
N VAL A 68 -4.58 -7.17 -3.88
CA VAL A 68 -5.60 -6.81 -4.88
C VAL A 68 -4.97 -6.08 -6.07
N VAL A 69 -4.14 -5.07 -5.81
CA VAL A 69 -3.43 -4.30 -6.85
C VAL A 69 -2.54 -5.21 -7.69
N ALA A 70 -1.85 -6.19 -7.09
CA ALA A 70 -1.00 -7.14 -7.79
C ALA A 70 -1.78 -8.10 -8.69
N MET A 71 -3.05 -8.39 -8.38
CA MET A 71 -3.91 -9.22 -9.25
C MET A 71 -4.39 -8.44 -10.48
N VAL A 72 -4.54 -7.11 -10.35
CA VAL A 72 -4.97 -6.22 -11.42
C VAL A 72 -3.89 -6.13 -12.51
N PRO A 73 -4.27 -6.27 -13.78
CA PRO A 73 -3.32 -6.21 -14.88
C PRO A 73 -2.68 -4.84 -15.08
N ILE A 74 -1.39 -4.82 -15.44
CA ILE A 74 -0.59 -3.60 -15.57
C ILE A 74 -1.12 -2.62 -16.64
N TRP A 75 -1.78 -3.10 -17.70
CA TRP A 75 -2.32 -2.21 -18.73
C TRP A 75 -3.43 -1.31 -18.18
N LEU A 76 -4.20 -1.77 -17.18
CA LEU A 76 -5.26 -0.97 -16.56
C LEU A 76 -4.63 0.20 -15.79
N TRP A 77 -3.62 -0.09 -14.96
CA TRP A 77 -2.86 0.93 -14.24
C TRP A 77 -2.20 1.94 -15.18
N ARG A 78 -1.65 1.47 -16.30
CA ARG A 78 -1.07 2.33 -17.32
C ARG A 78 -2.11 3.29 -17.92
N ASN A 79 -3.29 2.79 -18.26
CA ASN A 79 -4.35 3.60 -18.86
C ASN A 79 -4.99 4.56 -17.84
N LEU A 80 -5.07 4.17 -16.57
CA LEU A 80 -5.59 5.00 -15.49
C LEU A 80 -4.57 6.03 -14.98
N SER A 81 -3.29 5.93 -15.34
CA SER A 81 -2.22 6.80 -14.81
C SER A 81 -2.54 8.30 -14.94
N GLY A 82 -3.02 8.74 -16.11
CA GLY A 82 -3.39 10.14 -16.34
C GLY A 82 -4.58 10.60 -15.48
N VAL A 83 -5.57 9.72 -15.31
CA VAL A 83 -6.75 9.98 -14.45
C VAL A 83 -6.33 10.05 -12.98
N ALA A 84 -5.51 9.11 -12.53
CA ALA A 84 -5.00 9.08 -11.16
C ALA A 84 -4.16 10.33 -10.85
N TYR A 85 -3.32 10.77 -11.79
CA TYR A 85 -2.54 12.00 -11.65
C TYR A 85 -3.43 13.25 -11.56
N GLY A 86 -4.42 13.38 -12.45
CA GLY A 86 -5.40 14.47 -12.40
C GLY A 86 -6.18 14.48 -11.09
N PHE A 87 -6.58 13.29 -10.61
CA PHE A 87 -7.24 13.13 -9.32
C PHE A 87 -6.34 13.54 -8.14
N SER A 88 -5.05 13.19 -8.16
CA SER A 88 -4.09 13.66 -7.15
C SER A 88 -3.97 15.18 -7.13
N PHE A 89 -3.98 15.84 -8.29
CA PHE A 89 -3.96 17.30 -8.37
C PHE A 89 -5.24 17.92 -7.77
N LEU A 90 -6.40 17.34 -8.06
CA LEU A 90 -7.66 17.75 -7.45
C LEU A 90 -7.64 17.59 -5.93
N LEU A 91 -7.07 16.50 -5.41
CA LEU A 91 -6.89 16.31 -3.97
C LEU A 91 -5.97 17.37 -3.35
N LEU A 92 -4.92 17.80 -4.04
CA LEU A 92 -4.06 18.90 -3.56
C LEU A 92 -4.82 20.22 -3.47
N ILE A 93 -5.67 20.53 -4.47
CA ILE A 93 -6.56 21.68 -4.41
C ILE A 93 -7.55 21.53 -3.24
N ALA A 94 -8.14 20.34 -3.08
CA ALA A 94 -9.08 20.07 -1.99
C ALA A 94 -8.43 20.27 -0.61
N VAL A 95 -7.21 19.76 -0.38
CA VAL A 95 -6.46 20.00 0.86
C VAL A 95 -6.27 21.49 1.11
N ALA A 96 -6.00 22.30 0.09
CA ALA A 96 -5.81 23.74 0.27
C ALA A 96 -7.10 24.49 0.64
N LEU A 97 -8.27 23.98 0.23
CA LEU A 97 -9.56 24.63 0.47
C LEU A 97 -10.24 24.15 1.77
N ILE A 98 -10.20 22.84 2.03
CA ILE A 98 -10.95 22.19 3.11
C ILE A 98 -10.09 21.26 3.98
N GLY A 99 -8.76 21.30 3.83
CA GLY A 99 -7.88 20.46 4.64
C GLY A 99 -7.82 20.88 6.10
N GLU A 100 -7.48 19.95 6.97
CA GLU A 100 -7.30 20.19 8.39
C GLU A 100 -5.85 20.57 8.73
N GLU A 101 -5.70 21.54 9.61
CA GLU A 101 -4.40 21.88 10.20
C GLU A 101 -4.05 20.93 11.35
N ARG A 102 -2.94 20.20 11.20
CA ARG A 102 -2.35 19.40 12.27
C ARG A 102 -0.88 19.76 12.42
N LYS A 103 -0.44 20.08 13.65
CA LYS A 103 0.93 20.49 13.96
C LYS A 103 1.44 21.66 13.08
N GLY A 104 0.57 22.65 12.80
CA GLY A 104 0.93 23.88 12.08
C GLY A 104 1.01 23.76 10.55
N ALA A 105 0.46 22.70 9.95
CA ALA A 105 0.37 22.57 8.51
C ALA A 105 -0.95 21.92 8.05
N GLN A 106 -1.51 22.43 6.96
CA GLN A 106 -2.73 21.91 6.31
C GLN A 106 -2.34 20.86 5.26
N ARG A 107 -2.40 19.58 5.64
CA ARG A 107 -1.93 18.45 4.79
C ARG A 107 -2.83 17.22 4.83
N TRP A 108 -3.92 17.28 5.59
CA TRP A 108 -4.81 16.15 5.81
C TRP A 108 -6.22 16.52 5.33
N ILE A 109 -6.90 15.58 4.68
CA ILE A 109 -8.34 15.63 4.49
C ILE A 109 -8.91 14.62 5.48
N ASP A 110 -9.65 15.09 6.48
CA ASP A 110 -10.33 14.20 7.43
C ASP A 110 -11.67 13.76 6.82
N LEU A 111 -11.85 12.45 6.68
CA LEU A 111 -13.02 11.83 6.06
C LEU A 111 -13.84 11.02 7.08
N GLY A 112 -13.66 11.27 8.38
CA GLY A 112 -14.36 10.57 9.47
C GLY A 112 -13.48 9.51 10.15
N PRO A 113 -14.05 8.42 10.73
CA PRO A 113 -13.30 7.43 11.52
C PRO A 113 -12.43 6.50 10.66
N VAL A 114 -11.65 7.06 9.75
CA VAL A 114 -10.63 6.42 8.91
C VAL A 114 -9.25 6.94 9.32
#